data_AF-A0A669E2H2-F1
#
_entry.id   AF-A0A669E2H2-F1
#
_cell.length_a   1.000
_cell.length_b   1.000
_cell.length_c   1.000
_cell.angle_alpha   90.00
_cell.angle_beta   90.00
_cell.angle_gamma   90.00
#
_symmetry.space_group_name_H-M   'P 1'
#
loop_
_entity.id
_entity.type
_entity.pdbx_description
1 polymer ?
#
loop_
_entity_poly.entity_id
_entity_poly.type
_entity_poly.pdbx_seq_one_letter_code
_entity_poly.pdbx_strand_id
1 'polypeptide(L)'
;MAPSAKLQIIFGEDDVHKLLLPPGIPSTLQDLNDVLRETFDITGPFTVMYQDMDFDGQFFTLTSIEEVQDKANLKVVKTEPVILSLTTVDMSEVESPVPLSTEASSSSSVCDTILLSSPDESGPSYRSKPWPFKFEIPDFSYDIDLALEAGKQAYENDGTLLNNPSVTSSILEKLAETIFGFTAYPTGVQILAVAEALVAKYPCLKEPGSFNGLYGWQQRIKYKMGNYRAKLRGRQLAIPELEVNKLKRRCSSEEGSLKGFKRAKKAEVNYLPPLPFGETEETLEMERLDLLKEMKKKNNERAINEKMEKSFAMRRKEVVKDCPAIQDLLERWPSLFCENQVNPVLVHAAIKCM
;
A
#
# COMPACT_ATOMS: atom_id res chain seq x y z
N MET A 1 -14.60 -49.81 11.04
CA MET A 1 -15.64 -48.93 10.46
C MET A 1 -15.26 -47.52 10.84
N ALA A 2 -15.22 -46.59 9.89
CA ALA A 2 -14.99 -45.19 10.21
C ALA A 2 -16.20 -44.62 10.99
N PRO A 3 -16.02 -43.65 11.89
CA PRO A 3 -17.13 -43.04 12.60
C PRO A 3 -18.01 -42.24 11.62
N SER A 4 -19.33 -42.43 11.68
CA SER A 4 -20.28 -41.66 10.88
C SER A 4 -20.20 -40.18 11.25
N ALA A 5 -20.00 -39.30 10.28
CA ALA A 5 -19.86 -37.87 10.50
C ALA A 5 -21.14 -37.10 10.15
N LYS A 6 -21.30 -35.92 10.76
CA LYS A 6 -22.43 -35.01 10.53
C LYS A 6 -21.87 -33.62 10.32
N LEU A 7 -22.21 -32.96 9.23
CA LEU A 7 -21.74 -31.60 8.91
C LEU A 7 -22.93 -30.65 8.77
N GLN A 8 -22.72 -29.38 9.14
CA GLN A 8 -23.69 -28.32 8.95
C GLN A 8 -23.25 -27.49 7.74
N ILE A 9 -24.09 -27.42 6.71
CA ILE A 9 -23.79 -26.82 5.41
C ILE A 9 -24.61 -25.53 5.26
N ILE A 10 -23.96 -24.42 4.95
CA ILE A 10 -24.56 -23.07 4.90
C ILE A 10 -24.42 -22.53 3.48
N PHE A 11 -25.52 -22.18 2.81
CA PHE A 11 -25.52 -21.64 1.44
C PHE A 11 -25.79 -20.13 1.36
N GLY A 12 -26.17 -19.49 2.47
CA GLY A 12 -26.51 -18.07 2.52
C GLY A 12 -26.45 -17.50 3.95
N GLU A 13 -27.28 -16.51 4.24
CA GLU A 13 -27.49 -16.01 5.62
C GLU A 13 -28.54 -16.85 6.36
N ASP A 14 -29.62 -17.26 5.67
CA ASP A 14 -30.74 -18.04 6.25
C ASP A 14 -30.83 -19.49 5.75
N ASP A 15 -29.97 -19.91 4.81
CA ASP A 15 -30.03 -21.25 4.21
C ASP A 15 -28.99 -22.20 4.84
N VAL A 16 -29.47 -23.14 5.66
CA VAL A 16 -28.66 -24.04 6.48
C VAL A 16 -29.23 -25.46 6.47
N HIS A 17 -28.42 -26.41 6.00
CA HIS A 17 -28.74 -27.82 5.89
C HIS A 17 -27.81 -28.71 6.73
N LYS A 18 -28.24 -29.96 6.95
CA LYS A 18 -27.47 -30.97 7.67
C LYS A 18 -27.08 -32.11 6.74
N LEU A 19 -25.79 -32.24 6.46
CA LEU A 19 -25.22 -33.35 5.70
C LEU A 19 -24.91 -34.51 6.67
N LEU A 20 -25.34 -35.71 6.30
CA LEU A 20 -25.00 -36.95 7.00
C LEU A 20 -24.01 -37.73 6.13
N LEU A 21 -22.92 -38.17 6.73
CA LEU A 21 -21.89 -38.96 6.07
C LEU A 21 -21.78 -40.34 6.75
N PRO A 22 -22.61 -41.33 6.35
CA PRO A 22 -22.52 -42.69 6.86
C PRO A 22 -21.13 -43.34 6.80
N PRO A 23 -20.31 -43.16 5.74
CA PRO A 23 -18.95 -43.71 5.70
C PRO A 23 -17.91 -42.88 6.47
N GLY A 24 -18.30 -41.78 7.12
CA GLY A 24 -17.40 -40.81 7.75
C GLY A 24 -16.98 -39.67 6.81
N ILE A 25 -16.11 -38.79 7.30
CA ILE A 25 -15.57 -37.68 6.50
C ILE A 25 -14.73 -38.27 5.34
N PRO A 26 -14.91 -37.82 4.09
CA PRO A 26 -14.13 -38.32 2.96
C PRO A 26 -12.62 -38.09 3.14
N SER A 27 -11.80 -38.91 2.48
CA SER A 27 -10.34 -38.81 2.55
C SER A 27 -9.75 -37.71 1.67
N THR A 28 -10.53 -37.11 0.76
CA THR A 28 -10.08 -35.99 -0.08
C THR A 28 -11.12 -34.88 -0.13
N LEU A 29 -10.64 -33.66 -0.39
CA LEU A 29 -11.49 -32.48 -0.60
C LEU A 29 -12.35 -32.61 -1.87
N GLN A 30 -11.86 -33.33 -2.88
CA GLN A 30 -12.62 -33.60 -4.11
C GLN A 30 -13.84 -34.48 -3.83
N ASP A 31 -13.67 -35.56 -3.07
CA ASP A 31 -14.77 -36.45 -2.66
C ASP A 31 -15.84 -35.68 -1.85
N LEU A 32 -15.42 -34.76 -0.96
CA LEU A 32 -16.33 -33.90 -0.21
C LEU A 32 -17.12 -32.96 -1.13
N ASN A 33 -16.46 -32.35 -2.11
CA ASN A 33 -17.12 -31.48 -3.10
C ASN A 33 -18.12 -32.26 -3.96
N ASP A 34 -17.79 -33.49 -4.37
CA ASP A 34 -18.69 -34.29 -5.21
C ASP A 34 -19.90 -34.77 -4.40
N VAL A 35 -19.74 -35.16 -3.12
CA VAL A 35 -20.87 -35.44 -2.20
C VAL A 35 -21.74 -34.20 -1.97
N LEU A 36 -21.14 -33.01 -1.80
CA LEU A 36 -21.90 -31.76 -1.67
C LEU A 36 -22.70 -31.45 -2.94
N ARG A 37 -22.09 -31.67 -4.12
CA ARG A 37 -22.75 -31.47 -5.42
C ARG A 37 -23.94 -32.41 -5.61
N GLU A 38 -23.77 -33.69 -5.29
CA GLU A 38 -24.81 -34.72 -5.42
C GLU A 38 -25.93 -34.56 -4.38
N THR A 39 -25.61 -34.15 -3.14
CA THR A 39 -26.62 -34.04 -2.07
C THR A 39 -27.50 -32.78 -2.17
N PHE A 40 -26.97 -31.70 -2.76
CA PHE A 40 -27.61 -30.38 -2.77
C PHE A 40 -27.81 -29.81 -4.19
N ASP A 41 -27.73 -30.65 -5.24
CA ASP A 41 -27.91 -30.29 -6.65
C ASP A 41 -27.14 -29.01 -7.09
N ILE A 42 -25.92 -28.85 -6.58
CA ILE A 42 -25.15 -27.60 -6.73
C ILE A 42 -24.68 -27.44 -8.18
N THR A 43 -25.38 -26.60 -8.94
CA THR A 43 -25.04 -26.30 -10.33
C THR A 43 -23.98 -25.19 -10.41
N GLY A 44 -22.87 -25.46 -11.11
CA GLY A 44 -21.77 -24.52 -11.33
C GLY A 44 -20.55 -24.70 -10.40
N PRO A 45 -19.49 -23.90 -10.57
CA PRO A 45 -18.35 -23.91 -9.67
C PRO A 45 -18.73 -23.30 -8.31
N PHE A 46 -18.19 -23.85 -7.23
CA PHE A 46 -18.39 -23.36 -5.87
C PHE A 46 -17.11 -23.53 -5.06
N THR A 47 -17.00 -22.73 -4.00
CA THR A 47 -15.92 -22.80 -3.01
C THR A 47 -16.52 -23.22 -1.68
N VAL A 48 -15.86 -24.14 -0.97
CA VAL A 48 -16.21 -24.53 0.41
C VAL A 48 -15.34 -23.75 1.38
N MET A 49 -15.93 -23.25 2.45
CA MET A 49 -15.26 -22.59 3.56
C MET A 49 -15.57 -23.33 4.85
N TYR A 50 -14.64 -23.41 5.80
CA TYR A 50 -14.90 -23.92 7.16
C TYR A 50 -14.95 -22.78 8.17
N GLN A 51 -15.64 -22.99 9.29
CA GLN A 51 -15.63 -22.07 10.41
C GLN A 51 -14.46 -22.37 11.36
N ASP A 52 -13.63 -21.37 11.63
CA ASP A 52 -12.49 -21.47 12.55
C ASP A 52 -12.85 -20.86 13.92
N MET A 53 -12.59 -21.61 14.99
CA MET A 53 -12.89 -21.18 16.38
C MET A 53 -11.76 -20.34 17.00
N ASP A 54 -10.54 -20.40 16.49
CA ASP A 54 -9.41 -19.58 16.96
C ASP A 54 -9.49 -18.13 16.44
N PHE A 55 -10.32 -17.88 15.42
CA PHE A 55 -10.54 -16.58 14.79
C PHE A 55 -11.99 -16.07 14.93
N ASP A 56 -12.54 -16.12 16.15
CA ASP A 56 -13.88 -15.61 16.52
C ASP A 56 -15.04 -16.21 15.69
N GLY A 57 -14.89 -17.43 15.16
CA GLY A 57 -15.92 -18.07 14.34
C GLY A 57 -16.01 -17.56 12.90
N GLN A 58 -14.96 -16.94 12.37
CA GLN A 58 -14.88 -16.53 10.97
C GLN A 58 -14.77 -17.74 10.01
N PHE A 59 -15.18 -17.53 8.76
CA PHE A 59 -15.11 -18.54 7.71
C PHE A 59 -13.86 -18.37 6.85
N PHE A 60 -13.11 -19.45 6.63
CA PHE A 60 -11.90 -19.50 5.80
C PHE A 60 -12.06 -20.52 4.67
N THR A 61 -11.46 -20.26 3.51
CA THR A 61 -11.48 -21.20 2.38
C THR A 61 -10.87 -22.54 2.79
N LEU A 62 -11.63 -23.62 2.64
CA LEU A 62 -11.17 -24.96 2.93
C LEU A 62 -10.10 -25.37 1.91
N THR A 63 -8.90 -25.71 2.38
CA THR A 63 -7.79 -26.13 1.51
C THR A 63 -7.27 -27.53 1.83
N SER A 64 -7.45 -27.98 3.07
CA SER A 64 -7.17 -29.36 3.49
C SER A 64 -8.42 -30.00 4.07
N ILE A 65 -8.63 -31.29 3.79
CA ILE A 65 -9.73 -32.07 4.38
C ILE A 65 -9.51 -32.32 5.89
N GLU A 66 -8.28 -32.20 6.37
CA GLU A 66 -7.89 -32.35 7.79
C GLU A 66 -8.49 -31.23 8.67
N GLU A 67 -8.90 -30.11 8.07
CA GLU A 67 -9.57 -28.99 8.74
C GLU A 67 -11.06 -29.32 9.04
N VAL A 68 -11.62 -30.39 8.48
CA VAL A 68 -13.03 -30.80 8.66
C VAL A 68 -13.15 -31.85 9.76
N GLN A 69 -13.95 -31.55 10.79
CA GLN A 69 -14.24 -32.45 11.93
C GLN A 69 -15.74 -32.80 12.01
N ASP A 70 -16.11 -33.80 12.84
CA ASP A 70 -17.52 -34.10 13.11
C ASP A 70 -18.21 -32.87 13.73
N LYS A 71 -19.37 -32.49 13.19
CA LYS A 71 -20.15 -31.28 13.51
C LYS A 71 -19.50 -29.95 13.11
N ALA A 72 -18.52 -29.96 12.20
CA ALA A 72 -17.99 -28.72 11.62
C ALA A 72 -19.08 -27.97 10.81
N ASN A 73 -19.00 -26.64 10.85
CA ASN A 73 -19.78 -25.73 10.03
C ASN A 73 -19.02 -25.45 8.73
N LEU A 74 -19.60 -25.78 7.60
CA LEU A 74 -19.08 -25.48 6.27
C LEU A 74 -20.02 -24.49 5.56
N LYS A 75 -19.46 -23.46 4.94
CA LYS A 75 -20.19 -22.51 4.09
C LYS A 75 -19.84 -22.74 2.63
N VAL A 76 -20.85 -22.97 1.79
CA VAL A 76 -20.69 -23.17 0.35
C VAL A 76 -21.04 -21.86 -0.35
N VAL A 77 -20.07 -21.30 -1.06
CA VAL A 77 -20.21 -20.06 -1.81
C VAL A 77 -20.17 -20.39 -3.30
N LYS A 78 -21.29 -20.18 -4.01
CA LYS A 78 -21.33 -20.30 -5.47
C LYS A 78 -20.32 -19.30 -6.06
N THR A 79 -19.41 -19.81 -6.87
CA THR A 79 -18.41 -19.00 -7.56
C THR A 79 -18.94 -18.74 -8.94
N GLU A 80 -19.34 -17.51 -9.26
CA GLU A 80 -19.68 -17.18 -10.64
C GLU A 80 -18.42 -17.36 -11.51
N PRO A 81 -18.48 -18.17 -12.58
CA PRO A 81 -17.37 -18.23 -13.51
C PRO A 81 -17.21 -16.85 -14.15
N VAL A 82 -16.04 -16.25 -14.02
CA VAL A 82 -15.69 -15.05 -14.78
C VAL A 82 -15.56 -15.46 -16.25
N ILE A 83 -16.68 -15.45 -16.97
CA ILE A 83 -16.73 -15.70 -18.40
C ILE A 83 -16.10 -14.49 -19.10
N LEU A 84 -14.78 -14.57 -19.32
CA LEU A 84 -14.11 -13.70 -20.28
C LEU A 84 -14.54 -14.14 -21.68
N SER A 85 -15.69 -13.64 -22.13
CA SER A 85 -16.18 -13.86 -23.49
C SER A 85 -15.29 -13.14 -24.49
N LEU A 86 -14.22 -13.81 -24.96
CA LEU A 86 -13.49 -13.39 -26.15
C LEU A 86 -14.38 -13.63 -27.37
N THR A 87 -15.18 -12.63 -27.73
CA THR A 87 -15.82 -12.57 -29.03
C THR A 87 -14.77 -12.23 -30.09
N THR A 88 -14.29 -13.24 -30.80
CA THR A 88 -13.66 -13.02 -32.11
C THR A 88 -14.76 -12.58 -33.08
N VAL A 89 -14.86 -11.26 -33.30
CA VAL A 89 -15.83 -10.69 -34.26
C VAL A 89 -15.33 -10.96 -35.66
N ASP A 90 -15.90 -11.99 -36.30
CA ASP A 90 -15.90 -12.11 -37.76
C ASP A 90 -17.00 -11.21 -38.34
N MET A 91 -16.80 -10.70 -39.55
CA MET A 91 -17.49 -9.50 -40.03
C MET A 91 -18.53 -9.81 -41.12
N SER A 92 -19.82 -9.84 -40.78
CA SER A 92 -20.92 -9.75 -41.76
C SER A 92 -22.29 -9.39 -41.16
N GLU A 93 -22.73 -8.16 -41.42
CA GLU A 93 -24.04 -7.76 -41.99
C GLU A 93 -25.36 -8.51 -41.65
N VAL A 94 -26.32 -7.77 -41.03
CA VAL A 94 -27.71 -7.41 -41.51
C VAL A 94 -28.82 -7.40 -40.41
N GLU A 95 -29.45 -6.22 -40.23
CA GLU A 95 -30.82 -5.85 -39.74
C GLU A 95 -31.50 -6.37 -38.42
N SER A 96 -31.76 -5.41 -37.50
CA SER A 96 -33.10 -4.90 -36.99
C SER A 96 -34.18 -5.83 -36.37
N PRO A 97 -35.18 -5.33 -35.59
CA PRO A 97 -35.20 -4.32 -34.50
C PRO A 97 -36.01 -4.72 -33.21
N VAL A 98 -35.98 -3.81 -32.21
CA VAL A 98 -36.76 -3.69 -30.94
C VAL A 98 -38.32 -3.72 -31.12
N PRO A 99 -39.21 -3.90 -30.08
CA PRO A 99 -39.33 -3.00 -28.89
C PRO A 99 -39.99 -3.47 -27.53
N LEU A 100 -39.56 -2.81 -26.44
CA LEU A 100 -40.34 -2.11 -25.35
C LEU A 100 -41.48 -2.78 -24.52
N SER A 101 -41.36 -2.71 -23.17
CA SER A 101 -42.33 -2.12 -22.16
C SER A 101 -41.97 -2.63 -20.73
N THR A 102 -41.56 -1.89 -19.69
CA THR A 102 -42.06 -0.68 -18.95
C THR A 102 -43.06 -0.98 -17.81
N GLU A 103 -42.85 -0.30 -16.66
CA GLU A 103 -43.58 -0.29 -15.36
C GLU A 103 -43.29 -1.47 -14.39
N ALA A 104 -43.18 -1.33 -13.05
CA ALA A 104 -43.14 -0.13 -12.16
C ALA A 104 -42.44 -0.42 -10.78
N SER A 105 -42.31 0.61 -9.93
CA SER A 105 -41.57 0.70 -8.65
C SER A 105 -42.28 0.26 -7.35
N SER A 106 -41.50 -0.10 -6.30
CA SER A 106 -41.69 0.24 -4.85
C SER A 106 -40.53 -0.35 -3.98
N SER A 107 -39.37 0.29 -3.83
CA SER A 107 -39.01 1.27 -2.77
C SER A 107 -38.67 0.71 -1.36
N SER A 108 -37.38 0.60 -1.03
CA SER A 108 -36.90 0.65 0.37
C SER A 108 -35.43 1.11 0.50
N SER A 109 -35.25 2.40 0.81
CA SER A 109 -34.09 3.04 1.45
C SER A 109 -32.91 2.15 1.90
N VAL A 110 -31.77 2.24 1.21
CA VAL A 110 -30.42 2.12 1.80
C VAL A 110 -29.44 3.01 1.03
N CYS A 111 -28.48 3.59 1.75
CA CYS A 111 -27.56 4.64 1.32
C CYS A 111 -26.78 4.35 0.02
N ASP A 112 -26.87 5.28 -0.94
CA ASP A 112 -26.16 5.25 -2.22
C ASP A 112 -24.63 5.17 -2.04
N THR A 113 -24.09 3.98 -2.28
CA THR A 113 -22.71 3.87 -2.78
C THR A 113 -22.83 3.93 -4.29
N ILE A 114 -22.54 5.09 -4.89
CA ILE A 114 -22.67 5.29 -6.34
C ILE A 114 -21.80 4.26 -7.07
N LEU A 115 -22.47 3.23 -7.59
CA LEU A 115 -21.91 2.35 -8.61
C LEU A 115 -21.70 3.22 -9.85
N LEU A 116 -20.44 3.52 -10.15
CA LEU A 116 -20.07 4.17 -11.40
C LEU A 116 -20.55 3.28 -12.54
N SER A 117 -21.53 3.79 -13.29
CA SER A 117 -22.12 3.14 -14.46
C SER A 117 -21.05 2.64 -15.43
N SER A 118 -21.38 1.60 -16.19
CA SER A 118 -20.60 1.16 -17.36
C SER A 118 -20.15 2.37 -18.19
N PRO A 119 -18.93 2.35 -18.74
CA PRO A 119 -18.48 3.42 -19.62
C PRO A 119 -19.32 3.39 -20.91
N ASP A 120 -20.21 4.37 -21.07
CA ASP A 120 -20.84 4.65 -22.35
C ASP A 120 -19.76 4.93 -23.42
N GLU A 121 -19.99 4.40 -24.62
CA GLU A 121 -19.16 4.44 -25.84
C GLU A 121 -19.01 5.86 -26.43
N SER A 122 -18.55 6.83 -25.64
CA SER A 122 -18.42 8.24 -26.07
C SER A 122 -17.30 9.03 -25.39
N GLY A 123 -16.21 8.35 -25.01
CA GLY A 123 -14.94 8.98 -24.63
C GLY A 123 -13.75 8.18 -25.15
N PRO A 124 -12.61 8.81 -25.49
CA PRO A 124 -11.43 8.09 -25.94
C PRO A 124 -10.81 7.31 -24.75
N SER A 125 -11.29 6.08 -24.53
CA SER A 125 -10.62 5.14 -23.65
C SER A 125 -9.30 4.72 -24.28
N TYR A 126 -8.24 5.48 -24.03
CA TYR A 126 -6.89 5.23 -24.54
C TYR A 126 -6.26 3.91 -24.04
N ARG A 127 -6.98 3.10 -23.26
CA ARG A 127 -6.59 1.77 -22.77
C ARG A 127 -7.64 0.72 -23.14
N SER A 128 -7.50 0.19 -24.34
CA SER A 128 -8.30 -0.93 -24.87
C SER A 128 -7.50 -2.23 -25.02
N LYS A 129 -6.22 -2.26 -24.61
CA LYS A 129 -5.33 -3.42 -24.80
C LYS A 129 -5.21 -4.26 -23.54
N PRO A 130 -5.54 -5.57 -23.56
CA PRO A 130 -5.27 -6.47 -22.45
C PRO A 130 -3.76 -6.65 -22.25
N TRP A 131 -3.33 -7.08 -21.06
CA TRP A 131 -1.92 -7.36 -20.80
C TRP A 131 -1.43 -8.49 -21.71
N PRO A 132 -0.30 -8.32 -22.44
CA PRO A 132 0.16 -9.33 -23.40
C PRO A 132 0.73 -10.56 -22.69
N PHE A 133 0.51 -11.75 -23.26
CA PHE A 133 1.07 -13.00 -22.75
C PHE A 133 2.60 -12.98 -22.72
N LYS A 134 3.23 -12.35 -23.72
CA LYS A 134 4.66 -12.05 -23.77
C LYS A 134 4.83 -10.56 -24.03
N PHE A 135 5.52 -9.85 -23.17
CA PHE A 135 5.75 -8.42 -23.35
C PHE A 135 6.80 -8.19 -24.44
N GLU A 136 6.45 -7.43 -25.48
CA GLU A 136 7.36 -7.04 -26.55
C GLU A 136 8.05 -5.71 -26.19
N ILE A 137 9.36 -5.66 -26.36
CA ILE A 137 10.14 -4.46 -26.05
C ILE A 137 10.02 -3.47 -27.21
N PRO A 138 9.49 -2.26 -26.97
CA PRO A 138 9.25 -1.26 -28.00
C PRO A 138 10.55 -0.84 -28.68
N ASP A 139 10.42 -0.30 -29.88
CA ASP A 139 11.52 0.36 -30.57
C ASP A 139 11.88 1.67 -29.86
N PHE A 140 13.17 1.99 -29.81
CA PHE A 140 13.66 3.19 -29.16
C PHE A 140 13.90 4.30 -30.19
N SER A 141 14.55 5.39 -29.78
CA SER A 141 15.05 6.38 -30.74
C SER A 141 16.37 5.90 -31.34
N TYR A 142 16.66 6.34 -32.57
CA TYR A 142 17.82 5.90 -33.36
C TYR A 142 19.16 5.96 -32.60
N ASP A 143 19.37 6.98 -31.77
CA ASP A 143 20.55 7.16 -30.92
C ASP A 143 20.65 6.10 -29.81
N ILE A 144 19.51 5.68 -29.27
CA ILE A 144 19.40 4.65 -28.24
C ILE A 144 19.56 3.26 -28.82
N ASP A 145 18.94 2.98 -29.98
CA ASP A 145 19.12 1.69 -30.67
C ASP A 145 20.56 1.50 -31.14
N LEU A 146 21.22 2.55 -31.64
CA LEU A 146 22.64 2.50 -31.99
C LEU A 146 23.54 2.23 -30.76
N ALA A 147 23.23 2.83 -29.61
CA ALA A 147 23.95 2.57 -28.37
C ALA A 147 23.69 1.15 -27.82
N LEU A 148 22.47 0.63 -27.98
CA LEU A 148 22.10 -0.74 -27.59
C LEU A 148 22.79 -1.78 -28.46
N GLU A 149 22.83 -1.58 -29.78
CA GLU A 149 23.51 -2.52 -30.70
C GLU A 149 25.03 -2.50 -30.49
N ALA A 150 25.64 -1.32 -30.29
CA ALA A 150 27.05 -1.22 -29.92
C ALA A 150 27.35 -1.90 -28.57
N GLY A 151 26.49 -1.72 -27.56
CA GLY A 151 26.61 -2.40 -26.27
C GLY A 151 26.41 -3.92 -26.36
N LYS A 152 25.53 -4.38 -27.25
CA LYS A 152 25.31 -5.80 -27.53
C LYS A 152 26.54 -6.43 -28.20
N GLN A 153 27.12 -5.77 -29.21
CA GLN A 153 28.36 -6.20 -29.85
C GLN A 153 29.53 -6.27 -28.86
N ALA A 154 29.68 -5.27 -27.97
CA ALA A 154 30.67 -5.32 -26.90
C ALA A 154 30.45 -6.54 -25.98
N TYR A 155 29.22 -6.75 -25.52
CA TYR A 155 28.86 -7.90 -24.67
C TYR A 155 29.12 -9.26 -25.34
N GLU A 156 28.88 -9.39 -26.65
CA GLU A 156 29.18 -10.60 -27.42
C GLU A 156 30.69 -10.85 -27.59
N ASN A 157 31.51 -9.79 -27.60
CA ASN A 157 32.97 -9.88 -27.76
C ASN A 157 33.72 -10.18 -26.45
N ASP A 158 33.39 -9.48 -25.35
CA ASP A 158 34.15 -9.53 -24.09
C ASP A 158 33.28 -9.57 -22.81
N GLY A 159 31.95 -9.61 -22.95
CA GLY A 159 31.01 -9.59 -21.83
C GLY A 159 30.77 -8.21 -21.21
N THR A 160 31.28 -7.12 -21.81
CA THR A 160 31.10 -5.75 -21.30
C THR A 160 29.63 -5.36 -21.20
N LEU A 161 29.25 -4.84 -20.03
CA LEU A 161 27.90 -4.39 -19.72
C LEU A 161 27.72 -2.91 -20.06
N LEU A 162 26.59 -2.57 -20.68
CA LEU A 162 26.24 -1.21 -21.09
C LEU A 162 25.66 -0.43 -19.89
N ASN A 163 26.50 0.35 -19.21
CA ASN A 163 26.07 1.24 -18.13
C ASN A 163 26.11 2.72 -18.55
N ASN A 164 25.04 3.18 -19.21
CA ASN A 164 24.86 4.60 -19.57
C ASN A 164 23.55 5.15 -18.95
N PRO A 165 23.61 6.15 -18.04
CA PRO A 165 22.43 6.70 -17.38
C PRO A 165 21.45 7.43 -18.32
N SER A 166 21.94 8.06 -19.39
CA SER A 166 21.09 8.73 -20.38
C SER A 166 20.27 7.70 -21.16
N VAL A 167 20.95 6.68 -21.69
CA VAL A 167 20.35 5.55 -22.41
C VAL A 167 19.31 4.84 -21.53
N THR A 168 19.68 4.56 -20.28
CA THR A 168 18.77 4.00 -19.26
C THR A 168 17.50 4.84 -19.10
N SER A 169 17.63 6.16 -18.98
CA SER A 169 16.49 7.07 -18.76
C SER A 169 15.50 7.08 -19.93
N SER A 170 16.03 7.07 -21.15
CA SER A 170 15.26 7.01 -22.40
C SER A 170 14.53 5.67 -22.56
N ILE A 171 15.23 4.55 -22.35
CA ILE A 171 14.63 3.20 -22.31
C ILE A 171 13.47 3.16 -21.33
N LEU A 172 13.67 3.66 -20.11
CA LEU A 172 12.63 3.70 -19.09
C LEU A 172 11.45 4.62 -19.46
N GLU A 173 11.67 5.72 -20.19
CA GLU A 173 10.55 6.57 -20.67
C GLU A 173 9.69 5.83 -21.70
N LYS A 174 10.31 5.16 -22.68
CA LYS A 174 9.62 4.37 -23.69
C LYS A 174 8.90 3.16 -23.10
N LEU A 175 9.56 2.42 -22.18
CA LEU A 175 8.89 1.34 -21.44
C LEU A 175 7.71 1.85 -20.61
N ALA A 176 7.84 2.99 -19.93
CA ALA A 176 6.73 3.55 -19.15
C ALA A 176 5.54 3.96 -20.03
N GLU A 177 5.80 4.55 -21.20
CA GLU A 177 4.79 4.85 -22.22
C GLU A 177 4.06 3.58 -22.69
N THR A 178 4.81 2.54 -23.07
CA THR A 178 4.25 1.26 -23.54
C THR A 178 3.47 0.51 -22.46
N ILE A 179 4.03 0.36 -21.25
CA ILE A 179 3.36 -0.29 -20.11
C ILE A 179 2.05 0.46 -19.77
N PHE A 180 2.08 1.79 -19.79
CA PHE A 180 0.91 2.61 -19.53
C PHE A 180 -0.19 2.43 -20.60
N GLY A 181 0.14 2.01 -21.83
CA GLY A 181 -0.84 1.59 -22.82
C GLY A 181 -1.69 0.38 -22.40
N PHE A 182 -1.20 -0.45 -21.48
CA PHE A 182 -1.92 -1.60 -20.91
C PHE A 182 -2.50 -1.30 -19.52
N THR A 183 -1.71 -0.73 -18.61
CA THR A 183 -2.17 -0.42 -17.24
C THR A 183 -1.41 0.74 -16.60
N ALA A 184 -2.12 1.62 -15.90
CA ALA A 184 -1.48 2.64 -15.07
C ALA A 184 -0.74 2.06 -13.87
N TYR A 185 -1.17 0.91 -13.34
CA TYR A 185 -0.71 0.34 -12.07
C TYR A 185 -0.25 -1.11 -12.27
N PRO A 186 0.90 -1.34 -12.95
CA PRO A 186 1.40 -2.69 -13.19
C PRO A 186 1.80 -3.37 -11.88
N THR A 187 1.52 -4.68 -11.79
CA THR A 187 1.86 -5.52 -10.64
C THR A 187 3.35 -5.87 -10.60
N GLY A 188 3.83 -6.43 -9.48
CA GLY A 188 5.22 -6.89 -9.37
C GLY A 188 5.59 -7.94 -10.43
N VAL A 189 4.67 -8.86 -10.75
CA VAL A 189 4.85 -9.90 -11.78
C VAL A 189 4.91 -9.29 -13.18
N GLN A 190 4.05 -8.31 -13.48
CA GLN A 190 4.08 -7.58 -14.75
C GLN A 190 5.39 -6.80 -14.93
N ILE A 191 5.89 -6.16 -13.87
CA ILE A 191 7.18 -5.45 -13.88
C ILE A 191 8.36 -6.42 -14.06
N LEU A 192 8.31 -7.60 -13.45
CA LEU A 192 9.29 -8.68 -13.63
C LEU A 192 9.33 -9.13 -15.10
N ALA A 193 8.18 -9.44 -15.70
CA ALA A 193 8.09 -9.90 -17.10
C ALA A 193 8.64 -8.87 -18.10
N VAL A 194 8.46 -7.57 -17.86
CA VAL A 194 9.08 -6.52 -18.69
C VAL A 194 10.59 -6.50 -18.53
N ALA A 195 11.11 -6.63 -17.29
CA ALA A 195 12.55 -6.66 -17.04
C ALA A 195 13.23 -7.91 -17.66
N GLU A 196 12.55 -9.06 -17.61
CA GLU A 196 12.97 -10.30 -18.27
C GLU A 196 13.01 -10.13 -19.79
N ALA A 197 11.95 -9.61 -20.40
CA ALA A 197 11.90 -9.35 -21.85
C ALA A 197 13.00 -8.35 -22.29
N LEU A 198 13.30 -7.33 -21.46
CA LEU A 198 14.31 -6.32 -21.76
C LEU A 198 15.72 -6.93 -21.80
N VAL A 199 16.08 -7.69 -20.76
CA VAL A 199 17.41 -8.32 -20.67
C VAL A 199 17.55 -9.53 -21.60
N ALA A 200 16.44 -10.19 -21.97
CA ALA A 200 16.44 -11.19 -23.03
C ALA A 200 16.69 -10.61 -24.42
N LYS A 201 16.16 -9.40 -24.74
CA LYS A 201 16.45 -8.70 -26.01
C LYS A 201 17.84 -8.05 -26.00
N TYR A 202 18.30 -7.54 -24.85
CA TYR A 202 19.59 -6.86 -24.69
C TYR A 202 20.36 -7.37 -23.45
N PRO A 203 21.09 -8.50 -23.57
CA PRO A 203 21.87 -9.06 -22.47
C PRO A 203 22.91 -8.09 -21.87
N CYS A 204 23.43 -7.17 -22.68
CA CYS A 204 24.35 -6.11 -22.28
C CYS A 204 23.79 -5.17 -21.19
N LEU A 205 22.47 -5.11 -20.98
CA LEU A 205 21.84 -4.29 -19.94
C LEU A 205 21.80 -4.96 -18.55
N LYS A 206 22.24 -6.21 -18.42
CA LYS A 206 22.18 -6.96 -17.15
C LYS A 206 22.98 -6.25 -16.04
N GLU A 207 22.41 -6.10 -14.84
CA GLU A 207 23.12 -5.44 -13.75
C GLU A 207 24.10 -6.39 -13.02
N PRO A 208 25.36 -5.98 -12.79
CA PRO A 208 26.31 -6.77 -11.99
C PRO A 208 25.92 -6.75 -10.50
N GLY A 209 26.12 -7.88 -9.81
CA GLY A 209 25.88 -8.00 -8.37
C GLY A 209 24.44 -8.31 -7.94
N SER A 210 23.49 -8.41 -8.88
CA SER A 210 22.15 -8.96 -8.61
C SER A 210 22.10 -10.47 -8.95
N PHE A 211 21.49 -11.28 -8.10
CA PHE A 211 21.39 -12.74 -8.26
C PHE A 211 20.86 -13.19 -9.63
N ASN A 212 19.92 -12.44 -10.22
CA ASN A 212 19.42 -12.67 -11.57
C ASN A 212 19.82 -11.57 -12.58
N GLY A 213 20.38 -10.44 -12.13
CA GLY A 213 20.71 -9.29 -12.97
C GLY A 213 19.51 -8.42 -13.37
N LEU A 214 18.31 -8.71 -12.86
CA LEU A 214 17.04 -8.06 -13.23
C LEU A 214 16.52 -7.09 -12.15
N TYR A 215 16.95 -7.26 -10.90
CA TYR A 215 16.31 -6.60 -9.76
C TYR A 215 16.30 -5.07 -9.83
N GLY A 216 17.40 -4.41 -10.18
CA GLY A 216 17.39 -2.95 -10.30
C GLY A 216 16.60 -2.46 -11.51
N TRP A 217 16.50 -3.23 -12.60
CA TRP A 217 15.54 -2.92 -13.69
C TRP A 217 14.10 -2.95 -13.19
N GLN A 218 13.70 -3.95 -12.38
CA GLN A 218 12.37 -3.98 -11.77
C GLN A 218 12.12 -2.74 -10.89
N GLN A 219 13.09 -2.35 -10.05
CA GLN A 219 12.95 -1.14 -9.22
C GLN A 219 12.90 0.14 -10.06
N ARG A 220 13.77 0.28 -11.07
CA ARG A 220 13.80 1.41 -12.02
C ARG A 220 12.45 1.55 -12.72
N ILE A 221 11.88 0.47 -13.27
CA ILE A 221 10.56 0.45 -13.91
C ILE A 221 9.46 0.82 -12.91
N LYS A 222 9.46 0.22 -11.70
CA LYS A 222 8.48 0.51 -10.63
C LYS A 222 8.46 2.00 -10.26
N TYR A 223 9.63 2.60 -10.03
CA TYR A 223 9.75 4.03 -9.73
C TYR A 223 9.38 4.91 -10.93
N LYS A 224 9.81 4.53 -12.14
CA LYS A 224 9.47 5.24 -13.37
C LYS A 224 7.96 5.28 -13.60
N MET A 225 7.23 4.17 -13.42
CA MET A 225 5.77 4.14 -13.52
C MET A 225 5.10 5.05 -12.47
N GLY A 226 5.63 5.13 -11.25
CA GLY A 226 5.20 6.10 -10.24
C GLY A 226 5.35 7.56 -10.70
N ASN A 227 6.51 7.89 -11.27
CA ASN A 227 6.83 9.21 -11.82
C ASN A 227 6.00 9.53 -13.07
N TYR A 228 5.76 8.56 -13.95
CA TYR A 228 4.96 8.70 -15.16
C TYR A 228 3.49 9.00 -14.82
N ARG A 229 2.90 8.26 -13.86
CA ARG A 229 1.58 8.61 -13.29
C ARG A 229 1.54 10.02 -12.69
N ALA A 230 2.62 10.48 -12.06
CA ALA A 230 2.69 11.85 -11.52
C ALA A 230 2.76 12.91 -12.64
N LYS A 231 3.60 12.69 -13.66
CA LYS A 231 3.74 13.53 -14.85
C LYS A 231 2.41 13.69 -15.59
N LEU A 232 1.67 12.61 -15.82
CA LEU A 232 0.38 12.68 -16.52
C LEU A 232 -0.71 13.38 -15.70
N ARG A 233 -0.79 13.15 -14.37
CA ARG A 233 -1.70 13.90 -13.49
C ARG A 233 -1.44 15.41 -13.50
N GLY A 234 -0.19 15.84 -13.70
CA GLY A 234 0.19 17.24 -13.82
C GLY A 234 -0.10 17.88 -15.18
N ARG A 235 -0.43 17.08 -16.20
CA ARG A 235 -0.82 17.56 -17.55
C ARG A 235 -2.33 17.72 -17.72
N GLN A 236 -3.11 17.56 -16.65
CA GLN A 236 -4.57 17.69 -16.64
C GLN A 236 -5.33 16.78 -17.65
N LEU A 237 -4.68 15.72 -18.14
CA LEU A 237 -5.31 14.71 -18.99
C LEU A 237 -6.39 13.97 -18.19
N ALA A 238 -7.61 13.89 -18.74
CA ALA A 238 -8.73 13.19 -18.13
C ALA A 238 -8.49 11.67 -18.21
N ILE A 239 -7.87 11.11 -17.17
CA ILE A 239 -7.58 9.68 -17.05
C ILE A 239 -8.24 9.17 -15.76
N PRO A 240 -9.48 8.65 -15.82
CA PRO A 240 -10.30 8.36 -14.64
C PRO A 240 -9.58 7.55 -13.55
N GLU A 241 -8.83 6.51 -13.92
CA GLU A 241 -8.01 5.68 -13.02
C GLU A 241 -7.02 6.48 -12.14
N LEU A 242 -6.51 7.61 -12.66
CA LEU A 242 -5.59 8.50 -11.93
C LEU A 242 -6.33 9.54 -11.09
N GLU A 243 -7.60 9.81 -11.38
CA GLU A 243 -8.48 10.72 -10.64
C GLU A 243 -9.01 10.12 -9.34
N VAL A 244 -9.27 8.81 -9.28
CA VAL A 244 -9.69 8.09 -8.05
C VAL A 244 -8.75 8.39 -6.87
N ASN A 245 -7.45 8.53 -7.16
CA ASN A 245 -6.41 8.85 -6.18
C ASN A 245 -6.14 10.37 -5.99
N LYS A 246 -6.86 11.28 -6.67
CA LYS A 246 -6.79 12.73 -6.43
C LYS A 246 -7.70 13.17 -5.28
N LEU A 247 -8.84 12.51 -5.05
CA LEU A 247 -9.83 12.92 -4.05
C LEU A 247 -9.21 13.08 -2.65
N LYS A 248 -8.32 12.15 -2.26
CA LYS A 248 -7.55 12.17 -0.99
C LYS A 248 -6.59 13.37 -0.82
N ARG A 249 -6.46 14.25 -1.83
CA ARG A 249 -5.66 15.49 -1.79
C ARG A 249 -6.42 16.76 -2.23
N ARG A 250 -7.68 16.65 -2.66
CA ARG A 250 -8.50 17.78 -3.14
C ARG A 250 -9.87 17.90 -2.46
N CYS A 251 -10.05 17.34 -1.26
CA CYS A 251 -11.12 17.80 -0.37
C CYS A 251 -10.74 19.17 0.20
N SER A 252 -11.04 20.21 -0.58
CA SER A 252 -10.85 21.62 -0.22
C SER A 252 -12.07 22.41 -0.69
N SER A 253 -13.21 22.08 -0.08
CA SER A 253 -14.43 22.90 -0.08
C SER A 253 -15.21 22.56 1.18
N GLU A 254 -15.21 23.51 2.12
CA GLU A 254 -16.12 23.69 3.27
C GLU A 254 -16.24 22.53 4.30
N GLU A 255 -16.56 22.88 5.56
CA GLU A 255 -16.49 22.06 6.78
C GLU A 255 -15.25 21.16 7.00
N GLY A 256 -14.43 21.54 7.97
CA GLY A 256 -13.11 20.96 8.26
C GLY A 256 -13.01 19.43 8.37
N SER A 257 -12.00 18.87 7.68
CA SER A 257 -11.44 17.56 8.02
C SER A 257 -9.93 17.49 7.78
N LEU A 258 -9.32 16.45 8.35
CA LEU A 258 -7.89 16.34 8.66
C LEU A 258 -7.04 16.24 7.40
N LYS A 259 -6.43 17.37 7.03
CA LYS A 259 -5.32 17.48 6.08
C LYS A 259 -4.24 16.46 6.46
N GLY A 260 -4.13 15.38 5.68
CA GLY A 260 -3.31 14.21 6.02
C GLY A 260 -1.95 14.62 6.59
N PHE A 261 -1.74 14.32 7.88
CA PHE A 261 -0.70 14.94 8.68
C PHE A 261 0.65 14.81 7.98
N LYS A 262 1.24 15.94 7.58
CA LYS A 262 2.66 15.98 7.30
C LYS A 262 3.33 15.47 8.57
N ARG A 263 4.17 14.42 8.46
CA ARG A 263 5.00 14.00 9.61
C ARG A 263 5.72 15.25 10.11
N ALA A 264 5.45 15.59 11.36
CA ALA A 264 6.05 16.74 12.01
C ALA A 264 7.58 16.68 11.81
N LYS A 265 8.18 17.80 11.40
CA LYS A 265 9.65 17.88 11.30
C LYS A 265 10.25 17.55 12.67
N LYS A 266 11.50 17.07 12.76
CA LYS A 266 12.13 16.73 14.05
C LYS A 266 12.01 17.85 15.11
N ALA A 267 12.03 19.13 14.69
CA ALA A 267 11.84 20.28 15.57
C ALA A 267 10.38 20.52 16.02
N GLU A 268 9.39 20.06 15.25
CA GLU A 268 7.96 20.13 15.57
C GLU A 268 7.54 18.96 16.50
N VAL A 269 8.15 17.78 16.36
CA VAL A 269 7.93 16.62 17.25
C VAL A 269 8.32 16.93 18.70
N ASN A 270 9.38 17.70 18.91
CA ASN A 270 9.88 18.10 20.24
C ASN A 270 9.54 19.57 20.58
N TYR A 271 8.45 20.13 20.05
CA TYR A 271 8.05 21.51 20.36
C TYR A 271 7.81 21.71 21.86
N LEU A 272 6.99 20.84 22.44
CA LEU A 272 6.70 20.72 23.87
C LEU A 272 6.69 19.21 24.22
N PRO A 273 7.79 18.63 24.71
CA PRO A 273 7.78 17.23 25.16
C PRO A 273 6.84 17.09 26.37
N PRO A 274 6.12 15.96 26.50
CA PRO A 274 5.32 15.67 27.69
C PRO A 274 6.22 15.51 28.91
N LEU A 275 5.66 15.74 30.10
CA LEU A 275 6.33 15.36 31.35
C LEU A 275 6.49 13.82 31.38
N PRO A 276 7.59 13.29 31.94
CA PRO A 276 7.77 11.85 32.07
C PRO A 276 6.73 11.25 33.03
N PHE A 277 6.45 9.97 32.86
CA PHE A 277 5.36 9.29 33.55
C PHE A 277 5.58 9.26 35.08
N GLY A 278 4.64 9.84 35.83
CA GLY A 278 4.67 9.90 37.30
C GLY A 278 5.20 11.21 37.89
N GLU A 279 5.72 12.14 37.09
CA GLU A 279 6.14 13.46 37.57
C GLU A 279 4.99 14.49 37.55
N THR A 280 4.83 15.19 38.68
CA THR A 280 3.94 16.34 38.84
C THR A 280 4.74 17.65 38.80
N GLU A 281 4.05 18.79 38.62
CA GLU A 281 4.69 20.11 38.66
C GLU A 281 5.40 20.38 40.00
N GLU A 282 4.87 19.84 41.11
CA GLU A 282 5.49 19.91 42.44
C GLU A 282 6.80 19.11 42.52
N THR A 283 6.84 17.88 41.99
CA THR A 283 8.08 17.08 41.96
C THR A 283 9.16 17.69 41.07
N LEU A 284 8.76 18.35 39.98
CA LEU A 284 9.66 19.03 39.06
C LEU A 284 10.21 20.34 39.65
N GLU A 285 9.40 21.07 40.40
CA GLU A 285 9.85 22.26 41.15
C GLU A 285 10.83 21.86 42.29
N MET A 286 10.61 20.69 42.91
CA MET A 286 11.57 20.11 43.86
C MET A 286 12.91 19.75 43.17
N GLU A 287 12.89 19.10 42.00
CA GLU A 287 14.10 18.84 41.20
C GLU A 287 14.80 20.15 40.76
N ARG A 288 14.06 21.24 40.49
CA ARG A 288 14.62 22.58 40.23
C ARG A 288 15.36 23.16 41.45
N LEU A 289 14.75 23.09 42.64
CA LEU A 289 15.41 23.51 43.88
C LEU A 289 16.66 22.67 44.16
N ASP A 290 16.61 21.39 43.83
CA ASP A 290 17.72 20.45 43.97
C ASP A 290 18.82 20.65 42.92
N LEU A 291 18.51 21.17 41.73
CA LEU A 291 19.48 21.65 40.74
C LEU A 291 20.22 22.88 41.25
N LEU A 292 19.51 23.86 41.83
CA LEU A 292 20.13 25.04 42.46
C LEU A 292 21.07 24.69 43.62
N LYS A 293 20.80 23.59 44.35
CA LYS A 293 21.71 23.06 45.39
C LYS A 293 22.97 22.45 44.79
N GLU A 294 22.89 21.73 43.67
CA GLU A 294 24.07 21.17 43.00
C GLU A 294 24.97 22.24 42.39
N MET A 295 24.40 23.31 41.82
CA MET A 295 25.18 24.43 41.26
C MET A 295 26.06 25.15 42.31
N LYS A 296 25.72 25.08 43.60
CA LYS A 296 26.51 25.68 44.69
C LYS A 296 27.68 24.80 45.13
N LYS A 297 27.77 23.55 44.65
CA LYS A 297 28.84 22.59 44.99
C LYS A 297 29.92 22.61 43.91
N LYS A 298 31.18 22.40 44.31
CA LYS A 298 32.31 22.33 43.38
C LYS A 298 32.35 20.95 42.70
N ASN A 299 32.62 20.93 41.39
CA ASN A 299 32.84 19.72 40.57
C ASN A 299 31.60 18.81 40.39
N ASN A 300 30.39 19.38 40.32
CA ASN A 300 29.13 18.61 40.23
C ASN A 300 28.49 18.61 38.82
N GLU A 301 29.27 18.83 37.77
CA GLU A 301 28.78 19.01 36.39
C GLU A 301 27.92 17.85 35.88
N ARG A 302 28.25 16.61 36.24
CA ARG A 302 27.44 15.42 35.88
C ARG A 302 26.05 15.46 36.52
N ALA A 303 25.96 15.78 37.82
CA ALA A 303 24.69 15.87 38.52
C ALA A 303 23.85 17.07 38.03
N ILE A 304 24.50 18.15 37.59
CA ILE A 304 23.84 19.29 36.94
C ILE A 304 23.28 18.87 35.57
N ASN A 305 24.05 18.14 34.74
CA ASN A 305 23.57 17.60 33.46
C ASN A 305 22.33 16.69 33.64
N GLU A 306 22.41 15.71 34.54
CA GLU A 306 21.31 14.77 34.81
C GLU A 306 20.03 15.49 35.25
N LYS A 307 20.15 16.49 36.15
CA LYS A 307 19.02 17.32 36.58
C LYS A 307 18.52 18.27 35.48
N MET A 308 19.40 18.75 34.60
CA MET A 308 19.06 19.57 33.44
C MET A 308 18.35 18.80 32.33
N GLU A 309 18.62 17.49 32.20
CA GLU A 309 17.90 16.58 31.32
C GLU A 309 16.51 16.26 31.86
N LYS A 310 16.38 15.84 33.14
CA LYS A 310 15.07 15.63 33.79
C LYS A 310 14.16 16.85 33.68
N SER A 311 14.67 18.02 34.06
CA SER A 311 13.90 19.27 34.04
C SER A 311 13.66 19.85 32.64
N PHE A 312 14.13 19.21 31.56
CA PHE A 312 14.01 19.73 30.19
C PHE A 312 12.55 19.98 29.80
N ALA A 313 11.62 19.08 30.14
CA ALA A 313 10.21 19.23 29.75
C ALA A 313 9.53 20.42 30.43
N MET A 314 9.73 20.59 31.74
CA MET A 314 9.24 21.76 32.49
C MET A 314 9.85 23.06 31.97
N ARG A 315 11.19 23.12 31.89
CA ARG A 315 11.93 24.30 31.43
C ARG A 315 11.55 24.70 30.00
N ARG A 316 11.32 23.72 29.12
CA ARG A 316 10.86 23.96 27.75
C ARG A 316 9.42 24.48 27.71
N LYS A 317 8.53 23.94 28.55
CA LYS A 317 7.15 24.43 28.72
C LYS A 317 7.13 25.89 29.14
N GLU A 318 7.90 26.26 30.16
CA GLU A 318 8.00 27.62 30.68
C GLU A 318 8.53 28.60 29.63
N VAL A 319 9.69 28.32 29.02
CA VAL A 319 10.31 29.18 27.99
C VAL A 319 9.40 29.40 26.78
N VAL A 320 8.63 28.39 26.36
CA VAL A 320 7.81 28.43 25.14
C VAL A 320 6.39 28.95 25.37
N LYS A 321 5.81 28.79 26.57
CA LYS A 321 4.46 29.27 26.88
C LYS A 321 4.44 30.61 27.59
N ASP A 322 5.30 30.78 28.58
CA ASP A 322 5.24 31.91 29.51
C ASP A 322 6.16 33.05 29.04
N CYS A 323 7.11 32.75 28.13
CA CYS A 323 8.03 33.70 27.49
C CYS A 323 8.62 34.74 28.47
N PRO A 324 9.22 34.31 29.59
CA PRO A 324 9.71 35.20 30.64
C PRO A 324 10.83 36.12 30.14
N ALA A 325 11.04 37.25 30.82
CA ALA A 325 12.18 38.10 30.52
C ALA A 325 13.50 37.35 30.80
N ILE A 326 14.57 37.72 30.11
CA ILE A 326 15.88 37.05 30.23
C ILE A 326 16.40 37.09 31.68
N GLN A 327 16.09 38.17 32.42
CA GLN A 327 16.44 38.30 33.84
C GLN A 327 15.72 37.26 34.70
N ASP A 328 14.40 37.13 34.57
CA ASP A 328 13.60 36.15 35.31
C ASP A 328 14.03 34.71 34.97
N LEU A 329 14.35 34.46 33.69
CA LEU A 329 14.85 33.17 33.22
C LEU A 329 16.23 32.84 33.79
N LEU A 330 17.13 33.82 33.91
CA LEU A 330 18.44 33.68 34.54
C LEU A 330 18.33 33.41 36.04
N GLU A 331 17.43 34.09 36.74
CA GLU A 331 17.20 33.87 38.18
C GLU A 331 16.57 32.50 38.46
N ARG A 332 15.66 32.05 37.59
CA ARG A 332 14.94 30.78 37.77
C ARG A 332 15.69 29.55 37.28
N TRP A 333 16.47 29.69 36.20
CA TRP A 333 17.26 28.63 35.56
C TRP A 333 18.72 29.08 35.26
N PRO A 334 19.51 29.46 36.28
CA PRO A 334 20.88 29.97 36.08
C PRO A 334 21.81 28.98 35.37
N SER A 335 21.53 27.68 35.46
CA SER A 335 22.24 26.62 34.73
C SER A 335 22.16 26.74 33.21
N LEU A 336 21.13 27.38 32.64
CA LEU A 336 21.04 27.61 31.19
C LEU A 336 22.17 28.50 30.64
N PHE A 337 22.79 29.31 31.51
CA PHE A 337 23.79 30.30 31.15
C PHE A 337 25.23 29.85 31.46
N CYS A 338 25.41 28.60 31.90
CA CYS A 338 26.73 27.98 32.05
C CYS A 338 27.16 27.34 30.71
N GLU A 339 28.36 27.65 30.22
CA GLU A 339 28.85 27.15 28.92
C GLU A 339 28.76 25.62 28.79
N ASN A 340 29.06 24.89 29.86
CA ASN A 340 29.00 23.42 29.92
C ASN A 340 27.57 22.84 29.79
N GLN A 341 26.53 23.68 29.83
CA GLN A 341 25.11 23.31 29.69
C GLN A 341 24.51 23.75 28.35
N VAL A 342 25.25 24.51 27.52
CA VAL A 342 24.79 25.00 26.22
C VAL A 342 24.88 23.89 25.16
N ASN A 343 23.94 22.95 25.23
CA ASN A 343 23.75 21.96 24.18
C ASN A 343 23.33 22.68 22.87
N PRO A 344 24.00 22.46 21.72
CA PRO A 344 23.78 23.22 20.48
C PRO A 344 22.34 23.25 19.93
N VAL A 345 21.47 22.35 20.42
CA VAL A 345 20.04 22.34 20.08
C VAL A 345 19.27 23.54 20.68
N LEU A 346 19.68 24.08 21.83
CA LEU A 346 18.98 25.20 22.50
C LEU A 346 19.26 26.56 21.84
N VAL A 347 20.49 26.79 21.37
CA VAL A 347 20.91 28.06 20.73
C VAL A 347 20.02 28.40 19.54
N HIS A 348 19.65 27.39 18.76
CA HIS A 348 18.83 27.57 17.55
C HIS A 348 17.36 27.94 17.83
N ALA A 349 16.88 27.78 19.07
CA ALA A 349 15.56 28.21 19.49
C ALA A 349 15.56 29.64 20.05
N ALA A 350 16.58 30.03 20.83
CA ALA A 350 16.69 31.37 21.41
C ALA A 350 16.86 32.46 20.34
N ILE A 351 17.69 32.20 19.32
CA ILE A 351 17.92 33.11 18.17
C ILE A 351 16.63 33.38 17.36
N LYS A 352 15.56 32.61 17.57
CA LYS A 352 14.28 32.77 16.85
C LYS A 352 13.21 33.55 17.63
N CYS A 353 13.54 34.01 18.82
CA CYS A 353 12.69 34.84 19.69
C CYS A 353 13.33 36.22 19.99
N MET A 354 14.47 36.52 19.35
CA MET A 354 14.99 37.88 19.12
C MET A 354 14.69 38.26 17.66
#